data_AF-A0A523WB79-F1
#
_entry.id   AF-A0A523WB79-F1
#
_cell.length_a   1.000
_cell.length_b   1.000
_cell.length_c   1.000
_cell.angle_alpha   90.00
_cell.angle_beta   90.00
_cell.angle_gamma   90.00
#
_symmetry.space_group_name_H-M   'P 1'
#
loop_
_entity.id
_entity.type
_entity.pdbx_description
1 polymer ?
#
loop_
_entity_poly.entity_id
_entity_poly.type
_entity_poly.pdbx_seq_one_letter_code
_entity_poly.pdbx_strand_id
1 'polypeptide(L)'
;MPCRYYFWTLILILANCATFSPRRSEFEKGLEFYQQANFLEATKLFRSYYVKHPSSDTTLYYLYDCYRRLNQPEQEIRILEQLVNINSKDENVYLKLFYYYRKTARYDNLYELLIHLAPPIKSILDEHYTLTRRLYAEIITGAAERSKLSDPVVFTVSKGYLPTYPDGKFYGNDTITNGNLIILLDRLIDPVYPQKFLVLKNISAHSFLYLPYMRLIHLGIIEFDPELNPGECASITMAVKAVANLKNRGFFD
;
A
#
# COMPACT_ATOMS: atom_id res chain seq x y z
N MET A 1 46.61 64.37 16.60
CA MET A 1 45.47 64.04 15.70
C MET A 1 45.37 62.53 15.51
N PRO A 2 44.63 61.78 16.36
CA PRO A 2 44.50 60.31 16.22
C PRO A 2 43.08 59.84 15.84
N CYS A 3 42.12 60.74 15.57
CA CYS A 3 40.72 60.35 15.35
C CYS A 3 40.38 59.82 13.95
N ARG A 4 41.29 59.91 12.97
CA ARG A 4 41.00 59.46 11.59
C ARG A 4 41.19 57.96 11.35
N TYR A 5 42.03 57.28 12.14
CA TYR A 5 42.29 55.85 11.97
C TYR A 5 41.24 54.96 12.64
N TYR A 6 40.60 55.41 13.72
CA TYR A 6 39.54 54.66 14.40
C TYR A 6 38.25 54.56 13.57
N PHE A 7 37.96 55.54 12.71
CA PHE A 7 36.75 55.54 11.89
C PHE A 7 36.84 54.48 10.77
N TRP A 8 38.03 54.28 10.20
CA TRP A 8 38.25 53.28 9.14
C TRP A 8 38.28 51.85 9.68
N THR A 9 38.80 51.62 10.89
CA THR A 9 38.76 50.28 11.50
C THR A 9 37.34 49.87 11.91
N LEU A 10 36.50 50.81 12.36
CA LEU A 10 35.10 50.54 12.70
C LEU A 10 34.24 50.24 11.46
N ILE A 11 34.49 50.91 10.33
CA ILE A 11 33.83 50.63 9.04
C ILE A 11 34.22 49.25 8.50
N LEU A 12 35.49 48.84 8.61
CA LEU A 12 35.95 47.52 8.17
C LEU A 12 35.40 46.37 9.02
N ILE A 13 35.20 46.58 10.32
CA ILE A 13 34.59 45.59 11.22
C ILE A 13 33.08 45.45 10.93
N LEU A 14 32.38 46.56 10.66
CA LEU A 14 30.95 46.52 10.29
C LEU A 14 30.72 45.95 8.87
N ALA A 15 31.65 46.17 7.93
CA ALA A 15 31.57 45.61 6.58
C ALA A 15 31.82 44.09 6.53
N ASN A 16 32.65 43.54 7.43
CA ASN A 16 32.90 42.09 7.52
C ASN A 16 31.84 41.32 8.33
N CYS A 17 30.99 41.99 9.11
CA CYS A 17 29.89 41.33 9.83
C CYS A 17 28.57 41.28 9.02
N ALA A 18 28.46 41.99 7.90
CA ALA A 18 27.21 42.11 7.15
C ALA A 18 26.88 40.92 6.23
N THR A 19 27.79 39.96 6.03
CA THR A 19 27.58 38.82 5.10
C THR A 19 27.28 37.49 5.77
N PHE A 20 27.00 37.46 7.08
CA PHE A 20 26.68 36.22 7.80
C PHE A 20 25.29 36.23 8.43
N SER A 21 24.28 36.74 7.72
CA SER A 21 22.92 36.25 7.94
C SER A 21 22.77 34.97 7.13
N PRO A 22 22.65 33.78 7.76
CA PRO A 22 22.38 32.56 7.00
C PRO A 22 21.11 32.80 6.20
N ARG A 23 21.21 32.69 4.87
CA ARG A 23 20.06 32.84 3.97
C ARG A 23 19.10 31.70 4.31
N ARG A 24 18.07 31.99 5.12
CA ARG A 24 17.09 31.00 5.58
C ARG A 24 16.60 30.17 4.41
N SER A 25 16.66 28.85 4.57
CA SER A 25 16.23 27.92 3.54
C SER A 25 14.72 28.09 3.27
N GLU A 26 14.26 27.76 2.06
CA GLU A 26 12.82 27.78 1.75
C GLU A 26 12.04 26.85 2.69
N PHE A 27 12.67 25.77 3.16
CA PHE A 27 12.11 24.87 4.14
C PHE A 27 11.87 25.55 5.50
N GLU A 28 12.86 26.27 6.03
CA GLU A 28 12.71 27.01 7.30
C GLU A 28 11.59 28.04 7.23
N LYS A 29 11.49 28.78 6.13
CA LYS A 29 10.37 29.71 5.91
C LYS A 29 9.04 28.98 5.83
N GLY A 30 9.01 27.82 5.16
CA GLY A 30 7.82 26.97 5.12
C GLY A 30 7.37 26.53 6.51
N LEU A 31 8.34 26.18 7.37
CA LEU A 31 8.08 25.80 8.76
C LEU A 31 7.50 26.96 9.59
N GLU A 32 7.98 28.20 9.40
CA GLU A 32 7.41 29.38 10.05
C GLU A 32 5.93 29.58 9.68
N PHE A 33 5.59 29.53 8.39
CA PHE A 33 4.20 29.64 7.95
C PHE A 33 3.34 28.46 8.45
N TYR A 34 3.91 27.25 8.49
CA TYR A 34 3.25 26.08 9.04
C TYR A 34 2.91 26.25 10.53
N GLN A 35 3.85 26.76 11.33
CA GLN A 35 3.64 27.06 12.76
C GLN A 35 2.59 28.15 12.98
N GLN A 36 2.46 29.10 12.04
CA GLN A 36 1.41 30.12 12.02
C GLN A 36 0.06 29.60 11.50
N ALA A 37 -0.07 28.29 11.23
CA ALA A 37 -1.23 27.65 10.60
C ALA A 37 -1.60 28.22 9.22
N ASN A 38 -0.68 28.94 8.56
CA ASN A 38 -0.85 29.39 7.18
C ASN A 38 -0.39 28.27 6.23
N PHE A 39 -1.19 27.20 6.17
CA PHE A 39 -0.87 26.01 5.40
C PHE A 39 -0.77 26.29 3.88
N LEU A 40 -1.51 27.31 3.38
CA LEU A 40 -1.46 27.66 1.96
C LEU A 40 -0.07 28.16 1.55
N GLU A 41 0.51 29.10 2.29
CA GLU A 41 1.86 29.59 1.99
C GLU A 41 2.93 28.55 2.33
N ALA A 42 2.74 27.79 3.41
CA ALA A 42 3.63 26.68 3.76
C ALA A 42 3.74 25.65 2.63
N THR A 43 2.63 25.24 2.00
CA THR A 43 2.68 24.30 0.87
C THR A 43 3.48 24.83 -0.32
N LYS A 44 3.36 26.12 -0.66
CA LYS A 44 4.13 26.72 -1.77
C LYS A 44 5.64 26.61 -1.51
N LEU A 45 6.05 26.95 -0.30
CA LEU A 45 7.46 26.91 0.11
C LEU A 45 7.98 25.47 0.18
N PHE A 46 7.25 24.56 0.81
CA PHE A 46 7.65 23.15 0.86
C PHE A 46 7.70 22.51 -0.54
N ARG A 47 6.78 22.83 -1.46
CA ARG A 47 6.86 22.36 -2.85
C ARG A 47 8.11 22.89 -3.55
N SER A 48 8.41 24.18 -3.41
CA SER A 48 9.60 24.78 -4.03
C SER A 48 10.89 24.14 -3.52
N TYR A 49 10.92 23.81 -2.23
CA TYR A 49 12.04 23.11 -1.61
C TYR A 49 12.14 21.67 -2.10
N TYR A 50 11.01 20.94 -2.17
CA TYR A 50 10.97 19.55 -2.63
C TYR A 50 11.47 19.40 -4.07
N VAL A 51 11.18 20.35 -4.97
CA VAL A 51 11.71 20.33 -6.35
C VAL A 51 13.23 20.31 -6.38
N LYS A 52 13.89 20.99 -5.43
CA LYS A 52 15.36 21.01 -5.30
C LYS A 52 15.90 19.81 -4.54
N HIS A 53 15.07 19.19 -3.69
CA HIS A 53 15.43 18.10 -2.79
C HIS A 53 14.39 16.97 -2.82
N PRO A 54 14.24 16.24 -3.95
CA PRO A 54 13.15 15.29 -4.17
C PRO A 54 13.19 14.04 -3.28
N SER A 55 14.33 13.78 -2.62
CA SER A 55 14.51 12.67 -1.69
C SER A 55 14.16 13.01 -0.23
N SER A 56 13.71 14.23 0.06
CA SER A 56 13.39 14.65 1.43
C SER A 56 12.01 14.12 1.86
N ASP A 57 12.02 13.00 2.58
CA ASP A 57 10.85 12.43 3.25
C ASP A 57 10.17 13.43 4.20
N THR A 58 10.99 14.19 4.94
CA THR A 58 10.55 15.19 5.90
C THR A 58 9.69 16.26 5.22
N THR A 59 10.11 16.75 4.05
CA THR A 59 9.34 17.73 3.27
C THR A 59 8.02 17.15 2.80
N LEU A 60 8.00 15.88 2.39
CA LEU A 60 6.77 15.19 2.03
C LEU A 60 5.82 15.06 3.23
N TYR A 61 6.30 14.75 4.44
CA TYR A 61 5.43 14.71 5.63
C TYR A 61 4.79 16.07 5.95
N TYR A 62 5.54 17.16 5.81
CA TYR A 62 4.96 18.51 5.99
C TYR A 62 3.96 18.85 4.89
N LEU A 63 4.22 18.48 3.64
CA LEU A 63 3.25 18.64 2.55
C LEU A 63 1.98 17.81 2.79
N TYR A 64 2.14 16.57 3.23
CA TYR A 64 1.05 15.68 3.61
C TYR A 64 0.16 16.33 4.68
N ASP A 65 0.75 16.80 5.80
CA ASP A 65 -0.05 17.44 6.85
C ASP A 65 -0.71 18.72 6.35
N CYS A 66 -0.01 19.55 5.58
CA CYS A 66 -0.60 20.77 5.03
C CYS A 66 -1.82 20.46 4.15
N TYR A 67 -1.73 19.51 3.23
CA TYR A 67 -2.86 19.15 2.36
C TYR A 67 -4.03 18.55 3.15
N ARG A 68 -3.73 17.75 4.17
CA ARG A 68 -4.74 17.25 5.11
C ARG A 68 -5.46 18.41 5.82
N ARG A 69 -4.73 19.39 6.34
CA ARG A 69 -5.29 20.57 7.02
C ARG A 69 -6.10 21.47 6.08
N LEU A 70 -5.75 21.49 4.80
CA LEU A 70 -6.45 22.23 3.75
C LEU A 70 -7.66 21.46 3.17
N ASN A 71 -7.99 20.27 3.69
CA ASN A 71 -9.03 19.39 3.15
C ASN A 71 -8.85 19.10 1.64
N GLN A 72 -7.62 18.84 1.22
CA GLN A 72 -7.24 18.53 -0.15
C GLN A 72 -6.86 17.04 -0.29
N PRO A 73 -7.85 16.12 -0.28
CA PRO A 73 -7.58 14.68 -0.20
C PRO A 73 -6.80 14.16 -1.41
N GLU A 74 -7.12 14.63 -2.62
CA GLU A 74 -6.43 14.18 -3.85
C GLU A 74 -4.92 14.48 -3.81
N GLN A 75 -4.54 15.62 -3.25
CA GLN A 75 -3.15 16.01 -3.05
C GLN A 75 -2.52 15.23 -1.91
N GLU A 76 -3.24 14.99 -0.82
CA GLU A 76 -2.80 14.16 0.31
C GLU A 76 -2.33 12.76 -0.16
N ILE A 77 -3.12 12.09 -1.00
CA ILE A 77 -2.78 10.74 -1.49
C ILE A 77 -1.56 10.77 -2.39
N ARG A 78 -1.45 11.77 -3.27
CA ARG A 78 -0.28 11.90 -4.14
C ARG A 78 1.01 12.01 -3.32
N ILE A 79 0.96 12.68 -2.17
CA ILE A 79 2.11 12.74 -1.26
C ILE A 79 2.37 11.38 -0.60
N LEU A 80 1.33 10.65 -0.20
CA LEU A 80 1.52 9.28 0.31
C LEU A 80 2.10 8.34 -0.75
N GLU A 81 1.62 8.41 -2.00
CA GLU A 81 2.16 7.68 -3.16
C GLU A 81 3.66 8.01 -3.36
N GLN A 82 4.03 9.29 -3.26
CA GLN A 82 5.43 9.71 -3.30
C GLN A 82 6.27 9.14 -2.15
N LEU A 83 5.72 9.11 -0.93
CA LEU A 83 6.38 8.50 0.24
C LEU A 83 6.62 6.99 0.02
N VAL A 84 5.67 6.28 -0.58
CA VAL A 84 5.86 4.87 -0.97
C VAL A 84 6.93 4.74 -2.06
N ASN A 85 6.92 5.59 -3.07
CA ASN A 85 7.89 5.54 -4.17
C ASN A 85 9.34 5.74 -3.72
N ILE A 86 9.57 6.50 -2.65
CA ILE A 86 10.89 6.65 -2.02
C ILE A 86 11.18 5.58 -0.95
N ASN A 87 10.36 4.54 -0.86
CA ASN A 87 10.43 3.46 0.12
C ASN A 87 10.42 3.96 1.57
N SER A 88 9.45 4.83 1.92
CA SER A 88 9.25 5.24 3.30
C SER A 88 9.17 4.01 4.22
N LYS A 89 9.81 4.13 5.39
CA LYS A 89 9.78 3.12 6.45
C LYS A 89 8.57 3.28 7.38
N ASP A 90 7.81 4.36 7.25
CA ASP A 90 6.63 4.58 8.07
C ASP A 90 5.46 3.72 7.58
N GLU A 91 5.12 2.73 8.39
CA GLU A 91 4.06 1.77 8.19
C GLU A 91 2.69 2.46 8.00
N ASN A 92 2.48 3.60 8.66
CA ASN A 92 1.24 4.36 8.59
C ASN A 92 0.98 4.90 7.18
N VAL A 93 2.03 5.14 6.38
CA VAL A 93 1.87 5.58 4.99
C VAL A 93 1.13 4.51 4.18
N TYR A 94 1.54 3.25 4.33
CA TYR A 94 0.94 2.11 3.62
C TYR A 94 -0.47 1.80 4.13
N LEU A 95 -0.67 1.82 5.46
CA LEU A 95 -2.00 1.61 6.05
C LEU A 95 -3.02 2.66 5.58
N LYS A 96 -2.60 3.93 5.52
CA LYS A 96 -3.45 5.03 5.02
C LYS A 96 -3.75 4.90 3.53
N LEU A 97 -2.77 4.57 2.70
CA LEU A 97 -3.00 4.33 1.27
C LEU A 97 -3.92 3.14 1.03
N PHE A 98 -3.68 2.03 1.72
CA PHE A 98 -4.54 0.85 1.65
C PHE A 98 -5.99 1.21 2.00
N TYR A 99 -6.21 1.90 3.12
CA TYR A 99 -7.54 2.37 3.50
C TYR A 99 -8.15 3.31 2.46
N TYR A 100 -7.37 4.26 1.95
CA TYR A 100 -7.84 5.25 1.01
C TYR A 100 -8.25 4.64 -0.34
N TYR A 101 -7.41 3.75 -0.90
CA TYR A 101 -7.70 3.10 -2.17
C TYR A 101 -8.98 2.27 -2.10
N ARG A 102 -9.21 1.57 -0.99
CA ARG A 102 -10.46 0.86 -0.74
C ARG A 102 -11.66 1.80 -0.65
N LYS A 103 -11.53 2.87 0.14
CA LYS A 103 -12.61 3.86 0.35
C LYS A 103 -13.02 4.58 -0.93
N THR A 104 -12.08 4.79 -1.85
CA THR A 104 -12.30 5.51 -3.11
C THR A 104 -12.40 4.62 -4.34
N ALA A 105 -12.57 3.31 -4.13
CA ALA A 105 -12.72 2.30 -5.17
C ALA A 105 -11.57 2.27 -6.20
N ARG A 106 -10.34 2.61 -5.79
CA ARG A 106 -9.13 2.53 -6.61
C ARG A 106 -8.50 1.14 -6.50
N TYR A 107 -9.22 0.13 -6.98
CA TYR A 107 -8.83 -1.28 -6.78
C TYR A 107 -7.59 -1.68 -7.57
N ASP A 108 -7.39 -1.08 -8.74
CA ASP A 108 -6.15 -1.15 -9.51
C ASP A 108 -4.96 -0.69 -8.67
N ASN A 109 -5.00 0.52 -8.12
CA ASN A 109 -3.92 1.04 -7.28
C ASN A 109 -3.75 0.24 -5.98
N LEU A 110 -4.85 -0.28 -5.42
CA LEU A 110 -4.81 -1.17 -4.25
C LEU A 110 -4.02 -2.44 -4.56
N TYR A 111 -4.31 -3.07 -5.69
CA TYR A 111 -3.62 -4.29 -6.10
C TYR A 111 -2.13 -4.02 -6.37
N GLU A 112 -1.83 -2.96 -7.13
CA GLU A 112 -0.44 -2.53 -7.41
C GLU A 112 0.34 -2.23 -6.12
N LEU A 113 -0.28 -1.57 -5.15
CA LEU A 113 0.33 -1.36 -3.83
C LEU A 113 0.68 -2.70 -3.19
N LEU A 114 -0.27 -3.63 -3.11
CA LEU A 114 -0.12 -4.90 -2.39
C LEU A 114 0.94 -5.82 -3.00
N ILE A 115 1.05 -5.89 -4.34
CA ILE A 115 2.06 -6.74 -5.00
C ILE A 115 3.49 -6.24 -4.75
N HIS A 116 3.67 -4.92 -4.65
CA HIS A 116 4.98 -4.27 -4.53
C HIS A 116 5.43 -4.01 -3.09
N LEU A 117 4.65 -4.42 -2.08
CA LEU A 117 5.04 -4.23 -0.69
C LEU A 117 6.33 -4.98 -0.33
N ALA A 118 7.19 -4.29 0.41
CA ALA A 118 8.34 -4.89 1.06
C ALA A 118 7.89 -5.90 2.13
N PRO A 119 8.66 -6.99 2.39
CA PRO A 119 8.32 -8.00 3.38
C PRO A 119 7.91 -7.51 4.77
N PRO A 120 8.57 -6.53 5.41
CA PRO A 120 8.13 -6.07 6.74
C PRO A 120 6.74 -5.43 6.68
N ILE A 121 6.42 -4.69 5.62
CA ILE A 121 5.12 -4.03 5.47
C ILE A 121 4.00 -5.05 5.18
N LYS A 122 4.32 -6.16 4.52
CA LYS A 122 3.37 -7.26 4.27
C LYS A 122 2.84 -7.85 5.57
N SER A 123 3.72 -8.19 6.52
CA SER A 123 3.30 -8.73 7.81
C SER A 123 2.45 -7.74 8.60
N ILE A 124 2.79 -6.45 8.57
CA ILE A 124 2.02 -5.40 9.25
C ILE A 124 0.59 -5.31 8.69
N LEU A 125 0.41 -5.39 7.37
CA LEU A 125 -0.93 -5.40 6.79
C LEU A 125 -1.72 -6.65 7.16
N ASP A 126 -1.07 -7.82 7.16
CA ASP A 126 -1.70 -9.09 7.54
C ASP A 126 -2.11 -9.09 9.04
N GLU A 127 -1.38 -8.37 9.89
CA GLU A 127 -1.72 -8.17 11.31
C GLU A 127 -2.88 -7.16 11.50
N HIS A 128 -2.91 -6.08 10.71
CA HIS A 128 -3.89 -5.01 10.85
C HIS A 128 -5.24 -5.32 10.19
N TYR A 129 -5.25 -6.13 9.13
CA TYR A 129 -6.44 -6.40 8.34
C TYR A 129 -6.65 -7.90 8.12
N THR A 130 -7.89 -8.33 8.33
CA THR A 130 -8.32 -9.67 7.98
C THR A 130 -8.70 -9.75 6.50
N LEU A 131 -8.35 -10.86 5.85
CA LEU A 131 -8.83 -11.13 4.50
C LEU A 131 -10.33 -11.47 4.54
N THR A 132 -11.17 -10.51 4.16
CA THR A 132 -12.61 -10.75 3.99
C THR A 132 -12.96 -11.09 2.56
N ARG A 133 -14.15 -11.66 2.33
CA ARG A 133 -14.67 -11.92 0.99
C ARG A 133 -14.75 -10.66 0.13
N ARG A 134 -15.10 -9.52 0.73
CA ARG A 134 -15.10 -8.24 0.02
C ARG A 134 -13.68 -7.80 -0.33
N LEU A 135 -12.72 -7.89 0.58
CA LEU A 135 -11.33 -7.52 0.29
C LEU A 135 -10.73 -8.42 -0.80
N TYR A 136 -11.02 -9.73 -0.77
CA TYR A 136 -10.62 -10.64 -1.83
C TYR A 136 -11.23 -10.27 -3.18
N ALA A 137 -12.50 -9.85 -3.21
CA ALA A 137 -13.14 -9.35 -4.42
C ALA A 137 -12.49 -8.05 -4.93
N GLU A 138 -12.12 -7.13 -4.03
CA GLU A 138 -11.39 -5.89 -4.35
C GLU A 138 -10.02 -6.20 -4.96
N ILE A 139 -9.28 -7.18 -4.41
CA ILE A 139 -7.99 -7.65 -4.93
C ILE A 139 -8.13 -8.24 -6.35
N ILE A 140 -9.10 -9.13 -6.59
CA ILE A 140 -9.33 -9.71 -7.92
C ILE A 140 -9.74 -8.63 -8.92
N THR A 141 -10.62 -7.70 -8.53
CA THR A 141 -11.07 -6.60 -9.40
C THR A 141 -9.91 -5.71 -9.82
N GLY A 142 -9.00 -5.41 -8.87
CA GLY A 142 -7.76 -4.69 -9.15
C GLY A 142 -6.82 -5.44 -10.08
N ALA A 143 -6.63 -6.75 -9.83
CA ALA A 143 -5.79 -7.61 -10.67
C ALA A 143 -6.30 -7.68 -12.13
N ALA A 144 -7.62 -7.71 -12.32
CA ALA A 144 -8.28 -7.69 -13.63
C ALA A 144 -8.29 -6.30 -14.31
N GLU A 145 -7.59 -5.31 -13.75
CA GLU A 145 -7.49 -3.93 -14.24
C GLU A 145 -8.87 -3.27 -14.47
N ARG A 146 -9.87 -3.65 -13.68
CA ARG A 146 -11.22 -3.08 -13.77
C ARG A 146 -11.36 -1.85 -12.89
N SER A 147 -11.76 -0.76 -13.54
CA SER A 147 -11.80 0.61 -13.00
C SER A 147 -12.78 0.85 -11.85
N LYS A 148 -12.64 2.03 -11.24
CA LYS A 148 -13.43 2.69 -10.17
C LYS A 148 -14.97 2.53 -10.16
N LEU A 149 -15.59 2.10 -11.26
CA LEU A 149 -17.05 2.11 -11.41
C LEU A 149 -17.71 0.74 -11.25
N SER A 150 -16.94 -0.36 -11.25
CA SER A 150 -17.49 -1.69 -10.99
C SER A 150 -17.52 -1.99 -9.50
N ASP A 151 -18.69 -2.35 -8.98
CA ASP A 151 -18.76 -2.96 -7.66
C ASP A 151 -17.96 -4.29 -7.70
N PRO A 152 -16.95 -4.46 -6.84
CA PRO A 152 -16.01 -5.58 -6.92
C PRO A 152 -16.72 -6.92 -6.67
N VAL A 153 -17.77 -6.93 -5.86
CA VAL A 153 -18.55 -8.13 -5.56
C VAL A 153 -19.36 -8.52 -6.80
N VAL A 154 -20.10 -7.57 -7.37
CA VAL A 154 -20.91 -7.84 -8.57
C VAL A 154 -20.03 -8.34 -9.71
N PHE A 155 -18.88 -7.69 -9.92
CA PHE A 155 -17.90 -8.11 -10.93
C PHE A 155 -17.42 -9.54 -10.69
N THR A 156 -16.85 -9.82 -9.52
CA THR A 156 -16.25 -11.15 -9.24
C THR A 156 -17.28 -12.28 -9.23
N VAL A 157 -18.51 -12.02 -8.78
CA VAL A 157 -19.61 -12.99 -8.88
C VAL A 157 -20.01 -13.23 -10.33
N SER A 158 -20.20 -12.17 -11.12
CA SER A 158 -20.61 -12.30 -12.53
C SER A 158 -19.58 -13.04 -13.39
N LYS A 159 -18.29 -12.94 -13.03
CA LYS A 159 -17.19 -13.65 -13.66
C LYS A 159 -16.96 -15.05 -13.12
N GLY A 160 -17.68 -15.45 -12.06
CA GLY A 160 -17.50 -16.75 -11.42
C GLY A 160 -16.25 -16.87 -10.55
N TYR A 161 -15.50 -15.77 -10.35
CA TYR A 161 -14.31 -15.74 -9.51
C TYR A 161 -14.63 -15.92 -8.03
N LEU A 162 -15.86 -15.56 -7.65
CA LEU A 162 -16.31 -15.64 -6.28
C LEU A 162 -17.76 -16.15 -6.22
N PRO A 163 -18.03 -17.30 -5.58
CA PRO A 163 -19.38 -17.86 -5.54
C PRO A 163 -20.30 -17.13 -4.58
N THR A 164 -21.59 -17.01 -4.89
CA THR A 164 -22.61 -16.64 -3.89
C THR A 164 -22.93 -17.80 -2.97
N TYR A 165 -23.55 -17.51 -1.83
CA TYR A 165 -24.06 -18.56 -0.95
C TYR A 165 -25.33 -19.19 -1.55
N PRO A 166 -25.75 -20.38 -1.07
CA PRO A 166 -26.95 -21.07 -1.58
C PRO A 166 -28.25 -20.26 -1.46
N ASP A 167 -28.31 -19.31 -0.53
CA ASP A 167 -29.41 -18.37 -0.34
C ASP A 167 -29.39 -17.19 -1.33
N GLY A 168 -28.42 -17.18 -2.26
CA GLY A 168 -28.21 -16.12 -3.24
C GLY A 168 -27.57 -14.86 -2.66
N LYS A 169 -27.25 -14.82 -1.37
CA LYS A 169 -26.68 -13.64 -0.71
C LYS A 169 -25.16 -13.64 -0.77
N PHE A 170 -24.59 -12.45 -0.64
CA PHE A 170 -23.16 -12.23 -0.50
C PHE A 170 -22.85 -11.60 0.86
N TYR A 171 -22.15 -12.37 1.70
CA TYR A 171 -21.68 -11.90 3.01
C TYR A 171 -20.25 -11.36 2.88
N GLY A 172 -20.13 -10.07 2.57
CA GLY A 172 -18.83 -9.46 2.24
C GLY A 172 -17.85 -9.33 3.41
N ASN A 173 -18.35 -9.28 4.64
CA ASN A 173 -17.54 -9.13 5.84
C ASN A 173 -17.05 -10.48 6.40
N ASP A 174 -17.48 -11.61 5.83
CA ASP A 174 -17.00 -12.92 6.26
C ASP A 174 -15.50 -13.04 5.98
N THR A 175 -14.78 -13.49 6.99
CA THR A 175 -13.36 -13.80 6.90
C THR A 175 -13.13 -15.05 6.04
N ILE A 176 -12.10 -15.00 5.21
CA ILE A 176 -11.63 -16.14 4.42
C ILE A 176 -10.55 -16.86 5.24
N THR A 177 -10.76 -18.13 5.55
CA THR A 177 -9.71 -18.99 6.11
C THR A 177 -8.77 -19.50 5.02
N ASN A 178 -7.63 -20.07 5.41
CA ASN A 178 -6.73 -20.77 4.49
C ASN A 178 -7.47 -21.86 3.70
N GLY A 179 -8.33 -22.64 4.36
CA GLY A 179 -9.15 -23.65 3.70
C GLY A 179 -10.13 -23.05 2.69
N ASN A 180 -10.77 -21.92 3.03
CA ASN A 180 -11.64 -21.22 2.08
C ASN A 180 -10.85 -20.68 0.88
N LEU A 181 -9.69 -20.06 1.10
CA LEU A 181 -8.86 -19.51 0.04
C LEU A 181 -8.39 -20.61 -0.93
N ILE A 182 -7.96 -21.76 -0.43
CA ILE A 182 -7.60 -22.93 -1.23
C ILE A 182 -8.74 -23.32 -2.18
N ILE A 183 -9.96 -23.47 -1.66
CA ILE A 183 -11.11 -23.84 -2.49
C ILE A 183 -11.45 -22.74 -3.48
N LEU A 184 -11.35 -21.46 -3.10
CA LEU A 184 -11.62 -20.35 -4.01
C LEU A 184 -10.64 -20.33 -5.18
N LEU A 185 -9.35 -20.50 -4.92
CA LEU A 185 -8.30 -20.50 -5.94
C LEU A 185 -8.38 -21.74 -6.85
N ASP A 186 -8.61 -22.92 -6.27
CA ASP A 186 -8.69 -24.19 -7.00
C ASP A 186 -9.87 -24.24 -7.99
N ARG A 187 -10.93 -23.48 -7.74
CA ARG A 187 -12.05 -23.32 -8.67
C ARG A 187 -11.72 -22.50 -9.92
N LEU A 188 -10.62 -21.75 -9.91
CA LEU A 188 -10.20 -20.88 -11.01
C LEU A 188 -9.25 -21.57 -11.98
N ILE A 189 -8.90 -22.82 -11.70
CA ILE A 189 -7.95 -23.60 -12.50
C ILE A 189 -8.64 -24.85 -13.06
N ASP A 190 -8.17 -25.30 -14.21
CA ASP A 190 -8.59 -26.59 -14.74
C ASP A 190 -8.13 -27.75 -13.84
N PRO A 191 -8.90 -28.84 -13.76
CA PRO A 191 -8.53 -29.99 -12.95
C PRO A 191 -7.27 -30.67 -13.50
N VAL A 192 -6.14 -30.46 -12.83
CA VAL A 192 -4.86 -31.11 -13.13
C VAL A 192 -4.48 -32.07 -12.00
N TYR A 193 -3.99 -33.27 -12.30
CA TYR A 193 -3.54 -34.20 -11.25
C TYR A 193 -2.12 -33.86 -10.78
N PRO A 194 -1.86 -33.65 -9.48
CA PRO A 194 -0.53 -33.33 -8.97
C PRO A 194 0.47 -34.47 -9.19
N GLN A 195 1.70 -34.13 -9.57
CA GLN A 195 2.78 -35.13 -9.75
C GLN A 195 3.46 -35.53 -8.43
N LYS A 196 3.38 -34.68 -7.41
CA LYS A 196 4.02 -34.88 -6.10
C LYS A 196 2.99 -34.68 -4.99
N PHE A 197 2.97 -35.61 -4.05
CA PHE A 197 2.13 -35.55 -2.86
C PHE A 197 3.02 -35.31 -1.65
N LEU A 198 2.74 -34.22 -0.94
CA LEU A 198 3.51 -33.79 0.22
C LEU A 198 2.70 -34.06 1.49
N VAL A 199 3.40 -34.38 2.58
CA VAL A 199 2.77 -34.60 3.88
C VAL A 199 2.50 -33.24 4.52
N LEU A 200 1.32 -33.09 5.10
CA LEU A 200 0.87 -31.90 5.81
C LEU A 200 0.56 -32.25 7.25
N LYS A 201 0.90 -31.36 8.18
CA LYS A 201 0.61 -31.57 9.59
C LYS A 201 -0.87 -31.40 9.91
N ASN A 202 -1.50 -30.38 9.31
CA ASN A 202 -2.85 -29.94 9.66
C ASN A 202 -3.91 -30.28 8.60
N ILE A 203 -3.54 -30.97 7.51
CA ILE A 203 -4.47 -31.40 6.45
C ILE A 203 -4.27 -32.90 6.19
N SER A 204 -5.25 -33.71 6.58
CA SER A 204 -5.27 -35.16 6.29
C SER A 204 -5.30 -35.41 4.78
N ALA A 205 -4.61 -36.46 4.31
CA ALA A 205 -4.68 -36.92 2.92
C ALA A 205 -6.11 -37.32 2.46
N HIS A 206 -7.00 -37.63 3.41
CA HIS A 206 -8.40 -37.93 3.16
C HIS A 206 -9.31 -36.70 3.21
N SER A 207 -8.76 -35.51 3.50
CA SER A 207 -9.50 -34.25 3.52
C SER A 207 -9.85 -33.81 2.11
N PHE A 208 -11.04 -33.22 1.93
CA PHE A 208 -11.44 -32.59 0.68
C PHE A 208 -10.53 -31.42 0.27
N LEU A 209 -9.75 -30.85 1.21
CA LEU A 209 -8.78 -29.78 0.95
C LEU A 209 -7.45 -30.28 0.39
N TYR A 210 -7.10 -31.55 0.61
CA TYR A 210 -5.77 -32.05 0.32
C TYR A 210 -5.43 -31.98 -1.17
N LEU A 211 -6.31 -32.52 -2.01
CA LEU A 211 -6.10 -32.54 -3.46
C LEU A 211 -6.10 -31.12 -4.06
N PRO A 212 -7.07 -30.23 -3.76
CA PRO A 212 -7.01 -28.82 -4.16
C PRO A 212 -5.71 -28.11 -3.80
N TYR A 213 -5.24 -28.28 -2.57
CA TYR A 213 -4.00 -27.67 -2.11
C TYR A 213 -2.78 -28.18 -2.88
N MET A 214 -2.68 -29.50 -3.09
CA MET A 214 -1.61 -30.11 -3.90
C MET A 214 -1.64 -29.62 -5.35
N ARG A 215 -2.82 -29.39 -5.95
CA ARG A 215 -2.95 -28.83 -7.30
C ARG A 215 -2.40 -27.42 -7.37
N LEU A 216 -2.78 -26.56 -6.42
CA LEU A 216 -2.31 -25.18 -6.37
C LEU A 216 -0.79 -25.10 -6.16
N ILE A 217 -0.19 -25.98 -5.36
CA ILE A 217 1.26 -26.09 -5.20
C ILE A 217 1.91 -26.59 -6.49
N HIS A 218 1.35 -27.64 -7.11
CA HIS A 218 1.87 -28.22 -8.35
C HIS A 218 1.91 -27.18 -9.48
N LEU A 219 0.88 -26.35 -9.57
CA LEU A 219 0.78 -25.25 -10.51
C LEU A 219 1.54 -23.99 -10.05
N GLY A 220 2.18 -23.99 -8.89
CA GLY A 220 2.91 -22.83 -8.36
C GLY A 220 2.03 -21.60 -8.14
N ILE A 221 0.74 -21.81 -7.84
CA ILE A 221 -0.19 -20.74 -7.48
C ILE A 221 0.04 -20.31 -6.03
N ILE A 222 0.23 -21.28 -5.14
CA ILE A 222 0.58 -21.06 -3.73
C ILE A 222 1.89 -21.76 -3.40
N GLU A 223 2.60 -21.25 -2.40
CA GLU A 223 3.79 -21.91 -1.87
C GLU A 223 3.41 -23.05 -0.92
N PHE A 224 4.24 -24.09 -0.89
CA PHE A 224 4.05 -25.17 0.05
C PHE A 224 4.43 -24.72 1.46
N ASP A 225 3.45 -24.76 2.35
CA ASP A 225 3.63 -24.64 3.79
C ASP A 225 3.15 -25.95 4.47
N PRO A 226 4.05 -26.72 5.13
CA PRO A 226 3.70 -27.95 5.82
C PRO A 226 2.86 -27.73 7.09
N GLU A 227 2.91 -26.53 7.65
CA GLU A 227 2.24 -26.13 8.90
C GLU A 227 0.92 -25.40 8.64
N LEU A 228 0.54 -25.18 7.37
CA LEU A 228 -0.68 -24.45 7.01
C LEU A 228 -1.91 -25.03 7.70
N ASN A 229 -2.53 -24.23 8.56
CA ASN A 229 -3.75 -24.60 9.27
C ASN A 229 -4.97 -24.11 8.48
N PRO A 230 -5.85 -24.99 7.99
CA PRO A 230 -7.00 -24.61 7.17
C PRO A 230 -8.06 -23.79 7.91
N GLY A 231 -8.08 -23.84 9.25
CA GLY A 231 -9.02 -23.08 10.08
C GLY A 231 -8.58 -21.65 10.40
N GLU A 232 -7.30 -21.32 10.20
CA GLU A 232 -6.77 -19.98 10.44
C GLU A 232 -7.14 -19.01 9.32
N CYS A 233 -7.18 -17.71 9.64
CA CYS A 233 -7.44 -16.67 8.66
C CYS A 233 -6.36 -16.68 7.58
N ALA A 234 -6.76 -16.64 6.31
CA ALA A 234 -5.81 -16.46 5.24
C ALA A 234 -5.25 -15.04 5.26
N SER A 235 -3.96 -14.91 4.97
CA SER A 235 -3.31 -13.61 4.91
C SER A 235 -3.62 -12.90 3.59
N ILE A 236 -3.60 -11.56 3.61
CA ILE A 236 -3.75 -10.73 2.41
C ILE A 236 -2.58 -11.02 1.47
N THR A 237 -1.37 -11.13 2.02
CA THR A 237 -0.15 -11.44 1.26
C THR A 237 -0.28 -12.75 0.48
N MET A 238 -0.79 -13.82 1.11
CA MET A 238 -0.99 -15.11 0.45
C MET A 238 -1.99 -14.99 -0.70
N ALA A 239 -3.12 -14.32 -0.46
CA ALA A 239 -4.15 -14.13 -1.48
C ALA A 239 -3.65 -13.31 -2.67
N VAL A 240 -2.98 -12.17 -2.42
CA VAL A 240 -2.43 -11.30 -3.47
C VAL A 240 -1.41 -12.03 -4.32
N LYS A 241 -0.50 -12.80 -3.69
CA LYS A 241 0.50 -13.60 -4.40
C LYS A 241 -0.15 -14.69 -5.25
N ALA A 242 -1.15 -15.37 -4.72
CA ALA A 242 -1.88 -16.40 -5.46
C ALA A 242 -2.63 -15.82 -6.67
N VAL A 243 -3.32 -14.68 -6.48
CA VAL A 243 -4.02 -13.94 -7.54
C VAL A 243 -3.04 -13.46 -8.61
N ALA A 244 -1.85 -12.95 -8.23
CA ALA A 244 -0.80 -12.59 -9.18
C ALA A 244 -0.29 -13.80 -9.98
N ASN A 245 -0.08 -14.94 -9.33
CA ASN A 245 0.35 -16.16 -9.99
C ASN A 245 -0.70 -16.70 -10.97
N LEU A 246 -1.99 -16.60 -10.62
CA LEU A 246 -3.10 -16.95 -11.51
C LEU A 246 -3.15 -16.04 -12.73
N LYS A 247 -3.07 -14.71 -12.54
CA LYS A 247 -3.03 -13.71 -13.64
C LYS A 247 -1.85 -13.97 -14.57
N ASN A 248 -0.64 -14.14 -14.02
CA ASN A 248 0.58 -14.40 -14.80
C ASN A 248 0.53 -15.69 -15.64
N ARG A 249 -0.33 -16.64 -15.26
CA ARG A 249 -0.53 -17.91 -15.97
C ARG A 249 -1.73 -17.88 -16.91
N GLY A 250 -2.46 -16.76 -16.98
CA GLY A 250 -3.63 -16.61 -17.86
C GLY A 250 -4.87 -17.35 -17.36
N PHE A 251 -4.98 -17.63 -16.06
CA PHE A 251 -6.16 -18.29 -15.50
C PHE A 251 -7.36 -17.36 -15.30
N PHE A 252 -7.16 -16.04 -15.29
CA PHE A 252 -8.26 -15.08 -15.38
C PHE A 252 -7.82 -13.74 -15.97
N ASP A 253 -8.78 -13.05 -16.61
CA ASP A 253 -8.64 -11.77 -17.31
C ASP A 253 -8.39 -10.59 -16.37
#